data_AF-A0A2W1KEK1-F1
#
_entry.id   AF-A0A2W1KEK1-F1
#
_cell.length_a   1.000
_cell.length_b   1.000
_cell.length_c   1.000
_cell.angle_alpha   90.00
_cell.angle_beta   90.00
_cell.angle_gamma   90.00
#
_symmetry.space_group_name_H-M   'P 1'
#
loop_
_entity.id
_entity.type
_entity.pdbx_description
1 polymer ?
#
loop_
_entity_poly.entity_id
_entity_poly.type
_entity_poly.pdbx_seq_one_letter_code
_entity_poly.pdbx_strand_id
1 'polypeptide(L)'
;MWNLWQSGFVRSLILYSALLPAVVAMLMVVAAYYKTRKYPSWRNIIWGAAILGGFLGGYALIYRDFSFPPRTVLSWLPWLALVGGIVVAIADRRKHPGWRYGARGMTASVSAWILLWPIVRQESVLAAFLAWLTVAGLWSVLWLALIPDKRDQKSTGATLFVGAVGLALVAPLSGSILLAQFGSALAVVLAVALVFSFLIRGSRWDSPSADVGVLILGALMVDLRFYAGASTVVMVWLLVSLAAGAGVASILQHRGSSSRWAVLTPGLISSLPMAVAGWMALQTYLVRGGGY
;
A
#
# COMPACT_ATOMS: atom_id res chain seq x y z
N MET A 1 -27.34 7.50 -13.22
CA MET A 1 -26.43 6.54 -12.54
C MET A 1 -26.58 5.10 -13.04
N TRP A 2 -27.76 4.65 -13.52
CA TRP A 2 -27.97 3.27 -14.02
C TRP A 2 -27.19 2.91 -15.32
N ASN A 3 -26.90 3.90 -16.19
CA ASN A 3 -26.18 3.65 -17.47
C ASN A 3 -24.67 3.39 -17.35
N LEU A 4 -24.03 3.74 -16.23
CA LEU A 4 -22.59 3.50 -16.05
C LEU A 4 -22.26 1.99 -15.92
N TRP A 5 -23.18 1.23 -15.33
CA TRP A 5 -23.07 -0.22 -15.13
C TRP A 5 -23.25 -1.04 -16.41
N GLN A 6 -23.83 -0.44 -17.46
CA GLN A 6 -24.05 -1.10 -18.75
C GLN A 6 -22.85 -1.00 -19.69
N SER A 7 -21.89 -0.10 -19.42
CA SER A 7 -20.69 -0.03 -20.25
C SER A 7 -19.79 -1.25 -19.99
N GLY A 8 -19.46 -2.00 -21.04
CA GLY A 8 -18.54 -3.13 -20.96
C GLY A 8 -17.19 -2.75 -20.37
N PHE A 9 -16.76 -1.50 -20.59
CA PHE A 9 -15.57 -0.90 -20.00
C PHE A 9 -15.63 -0.85 -18.47
N VAL A 10 -16.63 -0.20 -17.86
CA VAL A 10 -16.74 -0.10 -16.39
C VAL A 10 -16.88 -1.48 -15.76
N ARG A 11 -17.63 -2.39 -16.39
CA ARG A 11 -17.78 -3.77 -15.91
C ARG A 11 -16.44 -4.51 -15.90
N SER A 12 -15.65 -4.38 -16.97
CA SER A 12 -14.30 -4.98 -17.03
C SER A 12 -13.36 -4.36 -15.99
N LEU A 13 -13.44 -3.05 -15.78
CA LEU A 13 -12.61 -2.32 -14.81
C LEU A 13 -12.90 -2.79 -13.37
N ILE A 14 -14.17 -2.93 -12.99
CA ILE A 14 -14.56 -3.46 -11.67
C ILE A 14 -14.14 -4.93 -11.52
N LEU A 15 -14.31 -5.75 -12.55
CA LEU A 15 -13.90 -7.15 -12.55
C LEU A 15 -12.40 -7.32 -12.31
N TYR A 16 -11.57 -6.63 -13.09
CA TYR A 16 -10.11 -6.79 -13.04
C TYR A 16 -9.46 -6.05 -11.87
N SER A 17 -9.98 -4.89 -11.47
CA SER A 17 -9.34 -4.05 -10.46
C SER A 17 -9.86 -4.25 -9.04
N ALA A 18 -11.03 -4.86 -8.87
CA ALA A 18 -11.60 -5.13 -7.55
C ALA A 18 -11.97 -6.60 -7.36
N LEU A 19 -12.82 -7.15 -8.22
CA LEU A 19 -13.46 -8.44 -7.97
C LEU A 19 -12.47 -9.61 -8.01
N LEU A 20 -11.59 -9.66 -9.02
CA LEU A 20 -10.59 -10.72 -9.14
C LEU A 20 -9.48 -10.63 -8.07
N PRO A 21 -8.88 -9.46 -7.77
CA PRO A 21 -8.00 -9.31 -6.61
C PRO A 21 -8.65 -9.76 -5.30
N ALA A 22 -9.94 -9.44 -5.10
CA ALA A 22 -10.71 -9.89 -3.93
C ALA A 22 -10.80 -11.40 -3.87
N VAL A 23 -11.15 -12.05 -4.98
CA VAL A 23 -11.30 -13.51 -5.07
C VAL A 23 -9.96 -14.19 -4.80
N VAL A 24 -8.86 -13.71 -5.39
CA VAL A 24 -7.53 -14.28 -5.15
C VAL A 24 -7.13 -14.13 -3.67
N ALA A 25 -7.32 -12.94 -3.08
CA ALA A 25 -7.05 -12.74 -1.67
C ALA A 25 -7.92 -13.63 -0.77
N MET A 26 -9.22 -13.74 -1.08
CA MET A 26 -10.15 -14.59 -0.34
C MET A 26 -9.75 -16.06 -0.43
N LEU A 27 -9.42 -16.57 -1.62
CA LEU A 27 -8.95 -17.94 -1.81
C LEU A 27 -7.66 -18.21 -1.05
N MET A 28 -6.70 -17.27 -1.07
CA MET A 28 -5.46 -17.36 -0.29
C MET A 28 -5.74 -17.40 1.21
N VAL A 29 -6.61 -16.53 1.72
CA VAL A 29 -7.01 -16.50 3.14
C VAL A 29 -7.71 -17.79 3.53
N VAL A 30 -8.62 -18.31 2.71
CA VAL A 30 -9.35 -19.57 2.95
C VAL A 30 -8.38 -20.76 2.95
N ALA A 31 -7.53 -20.88 1.93
CA ALA A 31 -6.53 -21.94 1.83
C ALA A 31 -5.57 -21.92 3.04
N ALA A 32 -5.12 -20.72 3.43
CA ALA A 32 -4.28 -20.54 4.58
C ALA A 32 -5.02 -20.83 5.90
N TYR A 33 -6.29 -20.45 6.04
CA TYR A 33 -7.11 -20.80 7.20
C TYR A 33 -7.23 -22.31 7.39
N TYR A 34 -7.51 -23.07 6.33
CA TYR A 34 -7.52 -24.54 6.38
C TYR A 34 -6.14 -25.11 6.75
N LYS A 35 -5.08 -24.58 6.14
CA LYS A 35 -3.72 -25.04 6.41
C LYS A 35 -3.27 -24.73 7.85
N THR A 36 -3.73 -23.63 8.44
CA THR A 36 -3.39 -23.25 9.82
C THR A 36 -4.16 -24.00 10.89
N ARG A 37 -5.27 -24.67 10.55
CA ARG A 37 -5.85 -25.70 11.42
C ARG A 37 -4.92 -26.90 11.56
N LYS A 38 -4.24 -27.30 10.48
CA LYS A 38 -3.28 -28.42 10.48
C LYS A 38 -1.88 -28.02 10.96
N TYR A 39 -1.45 -26.79 10.67
CA TYR A 39 -0.13 -26.26 11.01
C TYR A 39 -0.24 -24.86 11.63
N PRO A 40 -0.37 -24.76 12.97
CA PRO A 40 -0.55 -23.49 13.66
C PRO A 40 0.57 -22.47 13.42
N SER A 41 1.79 -22.94 13.14
CA SER A 41 2.96 -22.11 12.83
C SER A 41 2.82 -21.25 11.57
N TRP A 42 1.90 -21.61 10.67
CA TRP A 42 1.64 -20.86 9.44
C TRP A 42 0.80 -19.59 9.67
N ARG A 43 0.22 -19.40 10.86
CA ARG A 43 -0.62 -18.23 11.18
C ARG A 43 0.08 -16.91 10.91
N ASN A 44 1.39 -16.88 11.11
CA ASN A 44 2.17 -15.65 11.03
C ASN A 44 2.54 -15.23 9.60
N ILE A 45 2.24 -16.07 8.60
CA ILE A 45 2.61 -15.87 7.19
C ILE A 45 1.37 -15.63 6.32
N ILE A 46 0.18 -16.02 6.82
CA ILE A 46 -1.07 -16.00 6.06
C ILE A 46 -1.31 -14.63 5.44
N TRP A 47 -1.27 -13.59 6.27
CA TRP A 47 -1.75 -12.29 5.84
C TRP A 47 -0.79 -11.60 4.87
N GLY A 48 0.52 -11.69 5.11
CA GLY A 48 1.53 -11.20 4.17
C GLY A 48 1.45 -11.91 2.83
N ALA A 49 1.29 -13.24 2.84
CA ALA A 49 1.11 -14.02 1.62
C ALA A 49 -0.22 -13.71 0.90
N ALA A 50 -1.31 -13.49 1.64
CA ALA A 50 -2.60 -13.12 1.06
C ALA A 50 -2.57 -11.70 0.45
N ILE A 51 -1.91 -10.75 1.11
CA ILE A 51 -1.74 -9.39 0.59
C ILE A 51 -0.89 -9.40 -0.67
N LEU A 52 0.28 -10.04 -0.59
CA LEU A 52 1.22 -10.14 -1.70
C LEU A 52 0.61 -10.91 -2.88
N GLY A 53 0.04 -12.08 -2.62
CA GLY A 53 -0.57 -12.93 -3.64
C GLY A 53 -1.81 -12.31 -4.28
N GLY A 54 -2.69 -11.71 -3.47
CA GLY A 54 -3.87 -11.00 -3.97
C GLY A 54 -3.50 -9.80 -4.84
N PHE A 55 -2.53 -9.00 -4.39
CA PHE A 55 -2.06 -7.85 -5.14
C PHE A 55 -1.32 -8.25 -6.42
N LEU A 56 -0.40 -9.23 -6.37
CA LEU A 56 0.31 -9.73 -7.54
C LEU A 56 -0.64 -10.39 -8.56
N GLY A 57 -1.67 -11.10 -8.07
CA GLY A 57 -2.74 -11.62 -8.92
C GLY A 57 -3.50 -10.51 -9.62
N GLY A 58 -3.85 -9.43 -8.90
CA GLY A 58 -4.44 -8.24 -9.49
C GLY A 58 -3.52 -7.57 -10.50
N TYR A 59 -2.25 -7.43 -10.17
CA TYR A 59 -1.24 -6.86 -11.04
C TYR A 59 -1.11 -7.63 -12.36
N ALA A 60 -1.08 -8.96 -12.28
CA ALA A 60 -1.03 -9.84 -13.44
C ALA A 60 -2.20 -9.63 -14.40
N LEU A 61 -3.38 -9.38 -13.85
CA LEU A 61 -4.60 -9.20 -14.64
C LEU A 61 -4.68 -7.81 -15.26
N ILE A 62 -4.25 -6.79 -14.52
CA ILE A 62 -4.29 -5.37 -14.91
C ILE A 62 -3.20 -5.05 -15.93
N TYR A 63 -1.95 -5.40 -15.65
CA TYR A 63 -0.78 -4.95 -16.43
C TYR A 63 -0.20 -6.02 -17.34
N ARG A 64 -0.36 -7.30 -16.97
CA ARG A 64 0.09 -8.46 -17.74
C ARG A 64 1.59 -8.50 -18.10
N ASP A 65 2.41 -7.67 -17.46
CA ASP A 65 3.85 -7.64 -17.71
C ASP A 65 4.66 -8.05 -16.46
N PHE A 66 5.28 -9.22 -16.53
CA PHE A 66 6.24 -9.74 -15.54
C PHE A 66 7.63 -9.91 -16.15
N SER A 67 8.03 -9.02 -17.08
CA SER A 67 9.32 -9.14 -17.75
C SER A 67 10.48 -9.14 -16.74
N PHE A 68 11.44 -10.04 -16.95
CA PHE A 68 12.75 -9.99 -16.32
C PHE A 68 13.85 -9.97 -17.42
N PRO A 69 14.69 -8.93 -17.50
CA PRO A 69 14.73 -7.74 -16.63
C PRO A 69 13.50 -6.82 -16.82
N PRO A 70 13.09 -6.06 -15.79
CA PRO A 70 11.96 -5.13 -15.87
C PRO A 70 12.18 -4.06 -16.94
N ARG A 71 11.17 -3.88 -17.82
CA ARG A 71 11.25 -2.92 -18.93
C ARG A 71 10.75 -1.53 -18.56
N THR A 72 9.82 -1.44 -17.62
CA THR A 72 9.22 -0.19 -17.14
C THR A 72 9.37 -0.07 -15.62
N VAL A 73 9.17 1.14 -15.10
CA VAL A 73 9.17 1.39 -13.64
C VAL A 73 8.09 0.55 -12.95
N LEU A 74 6.90 0.48 -13.52
CA LEU A 74 5.82 -0.37 -13.03
C LEU A 74 6.15 -1.88 -13.07
N SER A 75 7.02 -2.31 -14.00
CA SER A 75 7.49 -3.70 -14.05
C SER A 75 8.37 -4.08 -12.85
N TRP A 76 8.93 -3.10 -12.13
CA TRP A 76 9.68 -3.35 -10.88
C TRP A 76 8.77 -3.66 -9.69
N LEU A 77 7.51 -3.23 -9.74
CA LEU A 77 6.61 -3.28 -8.59
C LEU A 77 6.39 -4.71 -8.04
N PRO A 78 6.21 -5.76 -8.87
CA PRO A 78 6.20 -7.14 -8.38
C PRO A 78 7.50 -7.58 -7.70
N TRP A 79 8.63 -7.20 -8.26
CA TRP A 79 9.95 -7.57 -7.76
C TRP A 79 10.28 -6.87 -6.44
N LEU A 80 9.94 -5.59 -6.33
CA LEU A 80 10.06 -4.84 -5.08
C LEU A 80 9.17 -5.47 -3.99
N ALA A 81 7.93 -5.82 -4.32
CA ALA A 81 7.00 -6.43 -3.37
C ALA A 81 7.48 -7.82 -2.90
N LEU A 82 7.98 -8.65 -3.82
CA LEU A 82 8.51 -9.98 -3.50
C LEU A 82 9.82 -9.90 -2.72
N VAL A 83 10.84 -9.24 -3.28
CA VAL A 83 12.19 -9.18 -2.70
C VAL A 83 12.18 -8.37 -1.41
N GLY A 84 11.58 -7.18 -1.41
CA GLY A 84 11.46 -6.34 -0.22
C GLY A 84 10.61 -7.00 0.87
N GLY A 85 9.52 -7.67 0.49
CA GLY A 85 8.71 -8.46 1.42
C GLY A 85 9.52 -9.58 2.09
N ILE A 86 10.33 -10.32 1.32
CA ILE A 86 11.21 -11.38 1.85
C ILE A 86 12.30 -10.79 2.76
N VAL A 87 12.98 -9.73 2.35
CA VAL A 87 14.06 -9.08 3.13
C VAL A 87 13.54 -8.62 4.47
N VAL A 88 12.40 -7.93 4.50
CA VAL A 88 11.83 -7.43 5.74
C VAL A 88 11.27 -8.57 6.60
N ALA A 89 10.66 -9.60 6.01
CA ALA A 89 10.25 -10.80 6.74
C ALA A 89 11.42 -11.56 7.38
N ILE A 90 12.57 -11.64 6.71
CA ILE A 90 13.80 -12.24 7.26
C ILE A 90 14.35 -11.37 8.39
N ALA A 91 14.35 -10.05 8.21
CA ALA A 91 14.81 -9.11 9.22
C ALA A 91 13.94 -9.19 10.48
N ASP A 92 12.62 -9.36 10.33
CA ASP A 92 11.66 -9.49 11.42
C ASP A 92 11.88 -10.75 12.28
N ARG A 93 12.39 -11.83 11.67
CA ARG A 93 12.76 -13.06 12.41
C ARG A 93 14.00 -12.86 13.27
N ARG A 94 14.84 -11.88 12.98
CA ARG A 94 16.01 -11.56 13.80
C ARG A 94 15.54 -10.69 14.97
N LYS A 95 15.70 -11.17 16.20
CA LYS A 95 15.22 -10.52 17.45
C LYS A 95 15.86 -9.14 17.75
N HIS A 96 16.68 -8.58 16.86
CA HIS A 96 17.37 -7.30 17.05
C HIS A 96 16.57 -6.15 16.42
N PRO A 97 16.11 -5.15 17.21
CA PRO A 97 15.31 -4.05 16.70
C PRO A 97 16.06 -3.19 15.68
N GLY A 98 17.36 -2.96 15.89
CA GLY A 98 18.20 -2.20 14.94
C GLY A 98 18.27 -2.83 13.54
N TRP A 99 18.25 -4.17 13.45
CA TRP A 99 18.27 -4.87 12.17
C TRP A 99 16.95 -4.69 11.41
N ARG A 100 15.82 -4.65 12.12
CA ARG A 100 14.49 -4.46 11.53
C ARG A 100 14.33 -3.05 10.98
N TYR A 101 14.74 -2.04 11.75
CA TYR A 101 14.72 -0.64 11.30
C TYR A 101 15.70 -0.40 10.15
N GLY A 102 16.91 -0.95 10.25
CA GLY A 102 17.91 -0.88 9.18
C GLY A 102 17.40 -1.52 7.88
N ALA A 103 16.81 -2.71 7.95
CA ALA A 103 16.27 -3.39 6.79
C ALA A 103 15.13 -2.61 6.12
N ARG A 104 14.22 -2.01 6.89
CA ARG A 104 13.15 -1.16 6.35
C ARG A 104 13.70 0.08 5.66
N GLY A 105 14.61 0.80 6.31
CA GLY A 105 15.25 1.99 5.74
C GLY A 105 16.05 1.68 4.47
N MET A 106 16.83 0.61 4.49
CA MET A 106 17.56 0.12 3.30
C MET A 106 16.60 -0.27 2.18
N THR A 107 15.52 -0.99 2.49
CA THR A 107 14.53 -1.41 1.49
C THR A 107 13.83 -0.19 0.87
N ALA A 108 13.42 0.79 1.68
CA ALA A 108 12.83 2.03 1.20
C ALA A 108 13.80 2.83 0.33
N SER A 109 15.07 2.94 0.75
CA SER A 109 16.11 3.68 0.03
C SER A 109 16.47 3.03 -1.31
N VAL A 110 16.64 1.71 -1.35
CA VAL A 110 16.92 0.95 -2.59
C VAL A 110 15.71 0.99 -3.51
N SER A 111 14.49 0.83 -2.98
CA SER A 111 13.27 0.93 -3.78
C SER A 111 13.10 2.32 -4.37
N ALA A 112 13.32 3.38 -3.58
CA ALA A 112 13.29 4.76 -4.06
C ALA A 112 14.32 5.00 -5.16
N TRP A 113 15.54 4.46 -5.02
CA TRP A 113 16.57 4.56 -6.06
C TRP A 113 16.14 3.90 -7.36
N ILE A 114 15.64 2.67 -7.30
CA ILE A 114 15.18 1.92 -8.48
C ILE A 114 14.02 2.66 -9.16
N LEU A 115 13.04 3.13 -8.39
CA LEU A 115 11.86 3.82 -8.94
C LEU A 115 12.19 5.20 -9.51
N LEU A 116 13.17 5.92 -8.93
CA LEU A 116 13.58 7.23 -9.41
C LEU A 116 14.68 7.18 -10.48
N TRP A 117 15.25 6.01 -10.75
CA TRP A 117 16.38 5.84 -11.68
C TRP A 117 16.20 6.53 -13.04
N PRO A 118 15.04 6.43 -13.73
CA PRO A 118 14.83 7.15 -14.98
C PRO A 118 14.90 8.67 -14.86
N ILE A 119 14.46 9.23 -13.73
CA ILE A 119 14.41 10.66 -13.46
C ILE A 119 15.79 11.17 -13.06
N VAL A 120 16.50 10.40 -12.24
CA VAL A 120 17.89 10.66 -11.83
C VAL A 120 18.82 10.78 -13.05
N ARG A 121 18.52 10.08 -14.15
CA ARG A 121 19.29 10.17 -15.41
C ARG A 121 19.04 11.45 -16.21
N GLN A 122 17.94 12.15 -15.96
CA GLN A 122 17.53 13.34 -16.72
C GLN A 122 17.85 14.64 -15.99
N GLU A 123 17.93 14.57 -14.66
CA GLU A 123 18.17 15.71 -13.79
C GLU A 123 19.66 15.93 -13.46
N SER A 124 19.97 17.10 -12.91
CA SER A 124 21.30 17.34 -12.33
C SER A 124 21.58 16.39 -11.16
N VAL A 125 22.85 16.02 -10.95
CA VAL A 125 23.27 15.11 -9.87
C VAL A 125 22.76 15.56 -8.50
N LEU A 126 22.80 16.87 -8.22
CA LEU A 126 22.33 17.43 -6.97
C LEU A 126 20.81 17.29 -6.81
N ALA A 127 20.03 17.65 -7.84
CA ALA A 127 18.57 17.55 -7.80
C ALA A 127 18.12 16.08 -7.66
N ALA A 128 18.76 15.18 -8.40
CA ALA A 128 18.53 13.74 -8.31
C ALA A 128 18.83 13.18 -6.92
N PHE A 129 19.96 13.57 -6.32
CA PHE A 129 20.33 13.16 -4.97
C PHE A 129 19.33 13.66 -3.92
N LEU A 130 18.92 14.93 -4.01
CA LEU A 130 17.93 15.51 -3.09
C LEU A 130 16.55 14.86 -3.24
N ALA A 131 16.11 14.57 -4.47
CA ALA A 131 14.86 13.87 -4.72
C ALA A 131 14.88 12.47 -4.10
N TRP A 132 15.94 11.70 -4.36
CA TRP A 132 16.12 10.38 -3.78
C TRP A 132 16.16 10.43 -2.25
N LEU A 133 16.96 11.33 -1.67
CA LEU A 133 17.09 11.48 -0.22
C LEU A 133 15.74 11.83 0.42
N THR A 134 14.97 12.72 -0.21
CA THR A 134 13.65 13.12 0.28
C THR A 134 12.66 11.96 0.24
N VAL A 135 12.57 11.23 -0.88
CA VAL A 135 11.68 10.07 -1.00
C VAL A 135 12.09 8.95 -0.05
N ALA A 136 13.38 8.60 -0.02
CA ALA A 136 13.91 7.58 0.87
C ALA A 136 13.68 7.94 2.35
N GLY A 137 13.92 9.19 2.72
CA GLY A 137 13.70 9.70 4.08
C GLY A 137 12.23 9.66 4.49
N LEU A 138 11.35 10.26 3.68
CA LEU A 138 9.90 10.28 3.96
C LEU A 138 9.31 8.87 4.02
N TRP A 139 9.67 8.01 3.07
CA TRP A 139 9.19 6.63 3.05
C TRP A 139 9.70 5.85 4.27
N SER A 140 10.97 5.97 4.63
CA SER A 140 11.53 5.33 5.82
C SER A 140 10.84 5.79 7.09
N VAL A 141 10.68 7.12 7.29
CA VAL A 141 10.00 7.69 8.46
C VAL A 141 8.56 7.20 8.55
N LEU A 142 7.84 7.23 7.43
CA LEU A 142 6.45 6.79 7.39
C LEU A 142 6.31 5.29 7.68
N TRP A 143 7.22 4.47 7.14
CA TRP A 143 7.24 3.04 7.38
C TRP A 143 7.47 2.73 8.86
N LEU A 144 8.43 3.41 9.49
CA LEU A 144 8.70 3.28 10.92
C LEU A 144 7.52 3.74 11.78
N ALA A 145 6.87 4.85 11.41
CA ALA A 145 5.70 5.36 12.11
C ALA A 145 4.50 4.40 12.01
N LEU A 146 4.30 3.79 10.84
CA LEU A 146 3.18 2.87 10.59
C LEU A 146 3.35 1.52 11.28
N ILE A 147 4.58 1.04 11.51
CA ILE A 147 4.82 -0.29 12.06
C ILE A 147 5.57 -0.20 13.40
N PRO A 148 4.85 0.16 14.49
CA PRO A 148 5.42 0.10 15.83
C PRO A 148 5.75 -1.34 16.21
N ASP A 149 6.81 -1.55 16.99
CA ASP A 149 7.32 -2.87 17.35
C ASP A 149 6.38 -3.63 18.31
N LYS A 150 5.27 -4.17 17.77
CA LYS A 150 4.15 -4.74 18.55
C LYS A 150 3.52 -5.96 17.88
N ARG A 151 2.80 -6.73 18.71
CA ARG A 151 2.22 -8.04 18.41
C ARG A 151 1.00 -8.04 17.47
N ASP A 152 0.30 -6.91 17.26
CA ASP A 152 -0.87 -6.86 16.36
C ASP A 152 -0.91 -5.55 15.56
N GLN A 153 -0.86 -5.65 14.24
CA GLN A 153 -0.76 -4.53 13.29
C GLN A 153 -2.09 -4.22 12.58
N LYS A 154 -3.22 -4.68 13.12
CA LYS A 154 -4.59 -4.40 12.62
C LYS A 154 -4.86 -2.92 12.35
N SER A 155 -4.49 -2.05 13.29
CA SER A 155 -4.65 -0.60 13.12
C SER A 155 -3.88 -0.06 11.91
N THR A 156 -2.68 -0.57 11.68
CA THR A 156 -1.81 -0.14 10.59
C THR A 156 -2.44 -0.48 9.25
N GLY A 157 -2.94 -1.69 9.07
CA GLY A 157 -3.54 -2.01 7.78
C GLY A 157 -4.91 -1.36 7.56
N ALA A 158 -5.62 -0.91 8.61
CA ALA A 158 -6.76 0.00 8.44
C ALA A 158 -6.32 1.37 7.88
N THR A 159 -5.20 1.92 8.35
CA THR A 159 -4.59 3.13 7.78
C THR A 159 -4.10 2.91 6.35
N LEU A 160 -3.44 1.77 6.08
CA LEU A 160 -3.01 1.42 4.72
C LEU A 160 -4.17 1.23 3.75
N PHE A 161 -5.28 0.64 4.21
CA PHE A 161 -6.51 0.51 3.43
C PHE A 161 -7.01 1.89 2.98
N VAL A 162 -7.09 2.84 3.91
CA VAL A 162 -7.50 4.22 3.59
C VAL A 162 -6.52 4.90 2.65
N GLY A 163 -5.21 4.69 2.84
CA GLY A 163 -4.18 5.17 1.92
C GLY A 163 -4.35 4.62 0.50
N ALA A 164 -4.62 3.32 0.37
CA ALA A 164 -4.85 2.67 -0.92
C ALA A 164 -6.14 3.18 -1.60
N VAL A 165 -7.21 3.40 -0.83
CA VAL A 165 -8.44 4.06 -1.33
C VAL A 165 -8.15 5.49 -1.79
N GLY A 166 -7.38 6.25 -1.01
CA GLY A 166 -6.96 7.59 -1.38
C GLY A 166 -6.16 7.62 -2.67
N LEU A 167 -5.23 6.67 -2.83
CA LEU A 167 -4.48 6.52 -4.07
C LEU A 167 -5.39 6.17 -5.25
N ALA A 168 -6.35 5.26 -5.07
CA ALA A 168 -7.33 4.90 -6.09
C ALA A 168 -8.21 6.09 -6.52
N LEU A 169 -8.54 6.99 -5.59
CA LEU A 169 -9.33 8.19 -5.83
C LEU A 169 -8.53 9.29 -6.54
N VAL A 170 -7.27 9.49 -6.14
CA VAL A 170 -6.42 10.60 -6.60
C VAL A 170 -5.73 10.31 -7.93
N ALA A 171 -5.32 9.05 -8.15
CA ALA A 171 -4.62 8.63 -9.35
C ALA A 171 -5.32 9.00 -10.67
N PRO A 172 -6.64 8.76 -10.87
CA PRO A 172 -7.29 9.10 -12.13
C PRO A 172 -7.39 10.62 -12.32
N LEU A 173 -7.54 11.39 -11.24
CA LEU A 173 -7.54 12.87 -11.27
C LEU A 173 -6.16 13.45 -11.58
N SER A 174 -5.11 12.66 -11.36
CA SER A 174 -3.73 13.04 -11.69
C SER A 174 -3.31 12.58 -13.10
N GLY A 175 -4.13 11.75 -13.77
CA GLY A 175 -3.88 11.30 -15.14
C GLY A 175 -3.43 9.84 -15.28
N SER A 176 -3.63 8.99 -14.25
CA SER A 176 -3.32 7.56 -14.35
C SER A 176 -4.44 6.65 -13.87
N ILE A 177 -5.25 6.17 -14.81
CA ILE A 177 -6.27 5.14 -14.57
C ILE A 177 -5.59 3.85 -14.09
N LEU A 178 -4.45 3.48 -14.67
CA LEU A 178 -3.73 2.26 -14.33
C LEU A 178 -3.33 2.25 -12.84
N LEU A 179 -2.81 3.37 -12.34
CA LEU A 179 -2.45 3.50 -10.92
C LEU A 179 -3.69 3.45 -10.01
N ALA A 180 -4.82 3.97 -10.49
CA ALA A 180 -6.10 3.86 -9.80
C ALA A 180 -6.54 2.39 -9.65
N GLN A 181 -6.30 1.57 -10.68
CA GLN A 181 -6.61 0.14 -10.65
C GLN A 181 -5.72 -0.61 -9.66
N PHE A 182 -4.42 -0.30 -9.57
CA PHE A 182 -3.56 -0.90 -8.54
C PHE A 182 -3.89 -0.44 -7.12
N GLY A 183 -4.21 0.85 -6.94
CA GLY A 183 -4.72 1.36 -5.67
C GLY A 183 -5.99 0.63 -5.24
N SER A 184 -6.91 0.42 -6.18
CA SER A 184 -8.14 -0.35 -5.95
C SER A 184 -7.84 -1.80 -5.59
N ALA A 185 -6.94 -2.46 -6.33
CA ALA A 185 -6.55 -3.84 -6.05
C ALA A 185 -5.95 -3.97 -4.66
N LEU A 186 -5.03 -3.07 -4.27
CA LEU A 186 -4.44 -3.05 -2.94
C LEU A 186 -5.48 -2.80 -1.86
N ALA A 187 -6.38 -1.83 -2.04
CA ALA A 187 -7.44 -1.51 -1.10
C ALA A 187 -8.36 -2.71 -0.86
N VAL A 188 -8.78 -3.39 -1.93
CA VAL A 188 -9.67 -4.55 -1.83
C VAL A 188 -8.98 -5.73 -1.14
N VAL A 189 -7.71 -5.98 -1.46
CA VAL A 189 -6.93 -7.05 -0.82
C VAL A 189 -6.74 -6.76 0.68
N LEU A 190 -6.44 -5.51 1.05
CA LEU A 190 -6.35 -5.09 2.45
C LEU A 190 -7.70 -5.17 3.17
N ALA A 191 -8.81 -4.83 2.50
CA ALA A 191 -10.16 -4.95 3.04
C ALA A 191 -10.51 -6.41 3.32
N VAL A 192 -10.24 -7.33 2.38
CA VAL A 192 -10.43 -8.77 2.57
C VAL A 192 -9.59 -9.25 3.76
N ALA A 193 -8.30 -8.88 3.82
CA ALA A 193 -7.43 -9.25 4.93
C ALA A 193 -7.98 -8.75 6.29
N LEU A 194 -8.40 -7.48 6.36
CA LEU A 194 -8.99 -6.88 7.56
C LEU A 194 -10.27 -7.59 8.00
N VAL A 195 -11.24 -7.75 7.09
CA VAL A 195 -12.54 -8.38 7.37
C VAL A 195 -12.33 -9.80 7.90
N PHE A 196 -11.53 -10.61 7.22
CA PHE A 196 -11.26 -11.97 7.67
C PHE A 196 -10.45 -12.01 8.98
N SER A 197 -9.57 -11.04 9.22
CA SER A 197 -8.84 -10.94 10.50
C SER A 197 -9.74 -10.62 11.70
N PHE A 198 -10.91 -10.01 11.48
CA PHE A 198 -11.94 -9.81 12.50
C PHE A 198 -12.83 -11.04 12.68
N LEU A 199 -13.10 -11.78 11.60
CA LEU A 199 -13.90 -13.01 11.64
C LEU A 199 -13.16 -14.16 12.35
N ILE A 200 -11.85 -14.28 12.12
CA ILE A 200 -11.03 -15.32 12.73
C ILE A 200 -10.63 -14.90 14.16
N ARG A 201 -11.34 -15.46 15.16
CA ARG A 201 -11.05 -15.21 16.58
C ARG A 201 -9.58 -15.53 16.91
N GLY A 202 -8.92 -14.59 17.60
CA GLY A 202 -7.52 -14.72 18.01
C GLY A 202 -6.50 -14.56 16.88
N SER A 203 -6.92 -14.17 15.67
CA SER A 203 -6.00 -13.78 14.61
C SER A 203 -5.29 -12.47 14.99
N ARG A 204 -3.99 -12.40 14.72
CA ARG A 204 -3.18 -11.19 14.81
C ARG A 204 -2.63 -10.88 13.43
N TRP A 205 -2.43 -9.59 13.15
CA TRP A 205 -1.74 -9.18 11.93
C TRP A 205 -0.27 -8.98 12.26
N ASP A 206 0.60 -9.78 11.65
CA ASP A 206 2.04 -9.73 11.92
C ASP A 206 2.70 -8.56 11.19
N SER A 207 3.85 -8.13 11.72
CA SER A 207 4.68 -7.09 11.12
C SER A 207 4.95 -7.29 9.62
N PRO A 208 5.40 -8.49 9.16
CA PRO A 208 5.72 -8.68 7.74
C PRO A 208 4.52 -8.42 6.80
N SER A 209 3.30 -8.59 7.31
CA SER A 209 2.09 -8.34 6.52
C SER A 209 1.83 -6.86 6.33
N ALA A 210 2.05 -6.06 7.37
CA ALA A 210 1.99 -4.60 7.28
C ALA A 210 3.17 -4.05 6.46
N ASP A 211 4.36 -4.63 6.58
CA ASP A 211 5.56 -4.27 5.83
C ASP A 211 5.34 -4.39 4.32
N VAL A 212 4.71 -5.48 3.84
CA VAL A 212 4.34 -5.64 2.43
C VAL A 212 3.36 -4.57 1.97
N GLY A 213 2.35 -4.25 2.79
CA GLY A 213 1.37 -3.21 2.47
C GLY A 213 1.99 -1.82 2.37
N VAL A 214 2.89 -1.46 3.29
CA VAL A 214 3.65 -0.18 3.25
C VAL A 214 4.53 -0.13 2.01
N LEU A 215 5.20 -1.23 1.66
CA LEU A 215 6.08 -1.27 0.50
C LEU A 215 5.30 -1.07 -0.80
N ILE A 216 4.20 -1.80 -0.99
CA ILE A 216 3.38 -1.66 -2.21
C ILE A 216 2.79 -0.24 -2.30
N LEU A 217 2.21 0.25 -1.20
CA LEU A 217 1.62 1.59 -1.18
C LEU A 217 2.67 2.68 -1.43
N GLY A 218 3.85 2.57 -0.80
CA GLY A 218 4.94 3.50 -0.98
C GLY A 218 5.45 3.54 -2.43
N ALA A 219 5.61 2.38 -3.06
CA ALA A 219 5.99 2.31 -4.48
C ALA A 219 4.95 3.00 -5.37
N LEU A 220 3.66 2.73 -5.14
CA LEU A 220 2.58 3.38 -5.89
C LEU A 220 2.51 4.90 -5.64
N MET A 221 2.83 5.36 -4.43
CA MET A 221 2.88 6.80 -4.12
C MET A 221 4.05 7.51 -4.82
N VAL A 222 5.20 6.85 -4.97
CA VAL A 222 6.31 7.35 -5.78
C VAL A 222 5.87 7.45 -7.24
N ASP A 223 5.23 6.39 -7.77
CA ASP A 223 4.69 6.41 -9.12
C ASP A 223 3.67 7.52 -9.34
N LEU A 224 2.78 7.74 -8.36
CA LEU A 224 1.78 8.81 -8.39
C LEU A 224 2.42 10.20 -8.53
N ARG A 225 3.45 10.49 -7.72
CA ARG A 225 4.10 11.81 -7.70
C ARG A 225 4.93 12.08 -8.94
N PHE A 226 5.71 11.09 -9.38
CA PHE A 226 6.77 11.32 -10.35
C PHE A 226 6.39 10.91 -11.78
N TYR A 227 5.49 9.95 -11.94
CA TYR A 227 5.11 9.43 -13.26
C TYR A 227 3.65 9.74 -13.63
N ALA A 228 2.76 9.85 -12.63
CA ALA A 228 1.37 10.29 -12.85
C ALA A 228 1.15 11.77 -12.52
N GLY A 229 2.20 12.57 -12.34
CA GLY A 229 2.08 14.04 -12.27
C GLY A 229 1.28 14.61 -11.10
N ALA A 230 1.02 13.85 -10.04
CA ALA A 230 0.30 14.34 -8.88
C ALA A 230 1.02 15.52 -8.23
N SER A 231 0.26 16.55 -7.84
CA SER A 231 0.84 17.75 -7.24
C SER A 231 1.44 17.45 -5.86
N THR A 232 2.47 18.22 -5.48
CA THR A 232 3.09 18.10 -4.14
C THR A 232 2.06 18.30 -3.03
N VAL A 233 1.09 19.19 -3.22
CA VAL A 233 0.02 19.45 -2.24
C VAL A 233 -0.83 18.19 -2.00
N VAL A 234 -1.22 17.49 -3.06
CA VAL A 234 -1.97 16.23 -2.96
C VAL A 234 -1.16 15.17 -2.23
N MET A 235 0.13 15.05 -2.55
CA MET A 235 1.02 14.09 -1.87
C MET A 235 1.19 14.40 -0.38
N VAL A 236 1.32 15.68 -0.02
CA VAL A 236 1.41 16.10 1.39
C VAL A 236 0.16 15.66 2.15
N TRP A 237 -1.04 15.88 1.59
CA TRP A 237 -2.28 15.45 2.25
C TRP A 237 -2.43 13.93 2.36
N LEU A 238 -1.95 13.16 1.38
CA LEU A 238 -1.89 11.69 1.48
C LEU A 238 -0.89 11.24 2.56
N LEU A 239 0.27 11.90 2.67
CA LEU A 239 1.24 11.61 3.73
C LEU A 239 0.70 11.98 5.11
N VAL A 240 0.02 13.13 5.24
CA VAL A 240 -0.66 13.56 6.47
C VAL A 240 -1.76 12.57 6.87
N SER A 241 -2.51 12.05 5.90
CA SER A 241 -3.51 10.99 6.13
C SER A 241 -2.90 9.75 6.77
N LEU A 242 -1.76 9.27 6.23
CA LEU A 242 -1.08 8.09 6.77
C LEU A 242 -0.42 8.37 8.13
N ALA A 243 0.19 9.55 8.29
CA ALA A 243 0.81 9.98 9.55
C ALA A 243 -0.22 10.16 10.67
N ALA A 244 -1.39 10.75 10.38
CA ALA A 244 -2.48 10.90 11.33
C ALA A 244 -3.00 9.53 11.80
N GLY A 245 -3.19 8.59 10.87
CA GLY A 245 -3.55 7.21 11.21
C GLY A 245 -2.50 6.53 12.09
N ALA A 246 -1.22 6.64 11.74
CA ALA A 246 -0.12 6.11 12.54
C ALA A 246 -0.06 6.71 13.96
N GLY A 247 -0.22 8.03 14.09
CA GLY A 247 -0.22 8.74 15.36
C GLY A 247 -1.37 8.30 16.28
N VAL A 248 -2.59 8.23 15.73
CA VAL A 248 -3.76 7.74 16.47
C VAL A 248 -3.60 6.29 16.89
N ALA A 249 -3.11 5.44 15.98
CA ALA A 249 -2.83 4.04 16.31
C ALA A 249 -1.84 3.94 17.47
N SER A 250 -0.75 4.72 17.44
CA SER A 250 0.20 4.78 18.54
C SER A 250 -0.46 5.21 19.86
N ILE A 251 -1.26 6.28 19.86
CA ILE A 251 -1.94 6.79 21.07
C ILE A 251 -2.90 5.74 21.66
N LEU A 252 -3.77 5.16 20.84
CA LEU A 252 -4.76 4.18 21.29
C LEU A 252 -4.11 2.91 21.83
N GLN A 253 -2.99 2.52 21.23
CA GLN A 253 -2.21 1.38 21.71
C GLN A 253 -1.47 1.68 23.02
N HIS A 254 -0.96 2.90 23.25
CA HIS A 254 -0.35 3.28 24.53
C HIS A 254 -1.38 3.25 25.68
N ARG A 255 -2.65 3.53 25.37
CA ARG A 255 -3.76 3.45 26.33
C ARG A 255 -4.27 2.02 26.58
N GLY A 256 -3.67 1.00 25.96
CA GLY A 256 -4.06 -0.39 26.16
C GLY A 256 -5.43 -0.77 25.61
N SER A 257 -6.00 0.02 24.68
CA SER A 257 -7.33 -0.26 24.14
C SER A 257 -7.31 -1.48 23.21
N SER A 258 -8.02 -2.55 23.58
CA SER A 258 -8.16 -3.79 22.78
C SER A 258 -9.47 -3.86 22.00
N SER A 259 -10.25 -2.77 21.99
CA SER A 259 -11.56 -2.73 21.34
C SER A 259 -11.46 -2.76 19.81
N ARG A 260 -12.51 -3.24 19.12
CA ARG A 260 -12.60 -3.16 17.65
C ARG A 260 -12.48 -1.72 17.14
N TRP A 261 -12.98 -0.76 17.93
CA TRP A 261 -12.84 0.66 17.65
C TRP A 261 -11.38 1.12 17.64
N ALA A 262 -10.51 0.55 18.49
CA ALA A 262 -9.09 0.87 18.49
C ALA A 262 -8.38 0.54 17.16
N VAL A 263 -8.93 -0.40 16.39
CA VAL A 263 -8.43 -0.76 15.05
C VAL A 263 -8.99 0.16 13.96
N LEU A 264 -10.27 0.55 14.06
CA LEU A 264 -10.95 1.32 13.02
C LEU A 264 -10.71 2.83 13.13
N THR A 265 -10.58 3.37 14.34
CA THR A 265 -10.39 4.81 14.58
C THR A 265 -9.18 5.40 13.83
N PRO A 266 -8.00 4.74 13.77
CA PRO A 266 -6.88 5.18 12.93
C PRO A 266 -7.24 5.34 11.46
N GLY A 267 -8.02 4.42 10.90
CA GLY A 267 -8.53 4.51 9.53
C GLY A 267 -9.53 5.66 9.37
N LEU A 268 -10.47 5.80 10.29
CA LEU A 268 -11.46 6.89 10.27
C LEU A 268 -10.78 8.27 10.31
N ILE A 269 -9.79 8.46 11.16
CA ILE A 269 -9.06 9.74 11.24
C ILE A 269 -8.20 9.95 9.98
N SER A 270 -7.55 8.89 9.49
CA SER A 270 -6.82 8.92 8.21
C SER A 270 -7.71 9.29 7.02
N SER A 271 -9.02 9.01 7.08
CA SER A 271 -9.95 9.31 5.99
C SER A 271 -10.20 10.81 5.79
N LEU A 272 -10.08 11.63 6.85
CA LEU A 272 -10.32 13.08 6.76
C LEU A 272 -9.26 13.78 5.90
N PRO A 273 -7.93 13.65 6.18
CA PRO A 273 -6.93 14.23 5.29
C PRO A 273 -6.91 13.57 3.90
N MET A 274 -7.31 12.29 3.78
CA MET A 274 -7.44 11.62 2.49
C MET A 274 -8.54 12.26 1.63
N ALA A 275 -9.69 12.60 2.23
CA ALA A 275 -10.75 13.32 1.52
C ALA A 275 -10.28 14.71 1.07
N VAL A 276 -9.47 15.40 1.88
CA VAL A 276 -8.84 16.67 1.48
C VAL A 276 -7.88 16.47 0.30
N ALA A 277 -7.08 15.39 0.30
CA ALA A 277 -6.22 15.07 -0.84
C ALA A 277 -7.04 14.85 -2.13
N GLY A 278 -8.15 14.13 -2.04
CA GLY A 278 -9.09 13.93 -3.16
C GLY A 278 -9.69 15.24 -3.65
N TRP A 279 -10.12 16.12 -2.74
CA TRP A 279 -10.62 17.45 -3.08
C TRP A 279 -9.56 18.30 -3.79
N MET A 280 -8.33 18.32 -3.26
CA MET A 280 -7.21 19.06 -3.88
C MET A 280 -6.84 18.51 -5.26
N ALA A 281 -6.90 17.19 -5.44
CA ALA A 281 -6.69 16.57 -6.74
C ALA A 281 -7.77 16.98 -7.74
N LEU A 282 -9.04 17.02 -7.30
CA LEU A 282 -10.16 17.50 -8.12
C LEU A 282 -10.00 18.97 -8.51
N GLN A 283 -9.63 19.83 -7.56
CA GLN A 283 -9.37 21.25 -7.84
C GLN A 283 -8.23 21.42 -8.85
N THR A 284 -7.14 20.67 -8.68
CA THR A 284 -6.01 20.69 -9.63
C THR A 284 -6.44 20.24 -11.02
N TYR A 285 -7.27 19.20 -11.11
CA TYR A 285 -7.82 18.70 -12.36
C TYR A 285 -8.69 19.74 -13.07
N LEU A 286 -9.61 20.38 -12.35
CA LEU A 286 -10.52 21.39 -12.90
C LEU A 286 -9.76 22.64 -13.39
N VAL A 287 -8.76 23.10 -12.63
CA VAL A 287 -7.94 24.28 -13.01
C VAL A 287 -7.09 24.00 -14.24
N ARG A 288 -6.63 22.75 -14.43
CA ARG A 288 -5.85 22.34 -15.61
C ARG A 288 -6.71 22.02 -16.84
N GLY A 289 -8.04 22.25 -16.78
CA GLY A 289 -8.95 22.05 -17.90
C GLY A 289 -9.37 20.59 -18.13
N GLY A 290 -9.11 19.70 -17.18
CA GLY A 290 -9.53 18.30 -17.23
C GLY A 290 -8.84 17.49 -18.34
N GLY A 291 -7.68 16.90 -18.03
CA GLY A 291 -6.95 16.07 -18.99
C GLY A 291 -7.44 14.63 -19.02
N TYR A 292 -8.12 14.27 -20.11
CA TYR A 292 -7.82 13.08 -20.92
C TYR A 292 -7.63 13.53 -22.36
#